data_AF-A0A2V5WB16-F1
#
_entry.id   AF-A0A2V5WB16-F1
#
_cell.length_a   1.000
_cell.length_b   1.000
_cell.length_c   1.000
_cell.angle_alpha   90.00
_cell.angle_beta   90.00
_cell.angle_gamma   90.00
#
_symmetry.space_group_name_H-M   'P 1'
#
loop_
_entity.id
_entity.type
_entity.pdbx_description
1 polymer ?
#
loop_
_entity_poly.entity_id
_entity_poly.type
_entity_poly.pdbx_seq_one_letter_code
_entity_poly.pdbx_strand_id
1 'polypeptide(L)'
;MIVSAVLVVGARSPSPPPKPTGPTASQFATPPPGPTPTPHPLASPSDQRIAIIQSTPQPNSNPPPKPVLYLATLEAFSTGGKNYIRLRYDVLNKAEYPADMFAAAPGLPPCGNNTSASRTWVDFFDETGKRLYGFCALSKPEDLSKIWIAYEEGTIPPSYVYIELNDRQTNTKYKSNLADTTL
;
A
#
# COMPACT_ATOMS: atom_id res chain seq x y z
N MET A 1 26.35 45.81 -27.39
CA MET A 1 25.05 46.41 -27.78
C MET A 1 24.28 45.37 -28.57
N ILE A 2 23.19 44.85 -28.02
CA ILE A 2 21.88 44.60 -28.65
C ILE A 2 21.00 44.12 -27.50
N VAL A 3 20.00 44.95 -27.19
CA VAL A 3 18.97 44.74 -26.17
C VAL A 3 17.75 44.16 -26.89
N SER A 4 17.15 43.09 -26.39
CA SER A 4 15.84 42.59 -26.82
C SER A 4 15.25 41.79 -25.67
N ALA A 5 14.39 42.41 -24.85
CA ALA A 5 12.96 42.64 -25.04
C ALA A 5 12.15 41.51 -24.37
N VAL A 6 11.72 41.83 -23.15
CA VAL A 6 10.84 41.02 -22.28
C VAL A 6 9.42 41.09 -22.82
N LEU A 7 8.78 39.94 -23.03
CA LEU A 7 7.34 39.83 -23.29
C LEU A 7 6.67 39.17 -22.07
N VAL A 8 6.00 40.00 -21.28
CA VAL A 8 5.11 39.59 -20.19
C VAL A 8 3.77 39.20 -20.80
N VAL A 9 3.44 37.91 -20.79
CA VAL A 9 2.08 37.44 -21.11
C VAL A 9 1.31 37.32 -19.79
N GLY A 10 0.35 38.23 -19.60
CA GLY A 10 -0.54 38.25 -18.44
C GLY A 10 -1.51 37.06 -18.44
N ALA A 11 -1.48 36.28 -17.37
CA ALA A 11 -2.47 35.25 -17.09
C ALA A 11 -3.80 35.90 -16.69
N ARG A 12 -4.85 35.68 -17.48
CA ARG A 12 -6.24 36.04 -17.15
C ARG A 12 -6.79 35.07 -16.09
N SER A 13 -7.25 35.61 -14.97
CA SER A 13 -7.97 34.89 -13.92
C SER A 13 -9.26 34.23 -14.44
N PRO A 14 -9.59 33.00 -14.01
CA PRO A 14 -10.89 32.38 -14.29
C PRO A 14 -11.98 32.93 -13.35
N SER A 15 -13.14 33.26 -13.93
CA SER A 15 -14.35 33.70 -13.25
C SER A 15 -14.98 32.60 -12.37
N PRO A 16 -15.68 32.95 -11.28
CA PRO A 16 -16.35 31.98 -10.41
C PRO A 16 -17.65 31.43 -11.03
N PRO A 17 -18.02 30.17 -10.72
CA PRO A 17 -19.26 29.57 -11.21
C PRO A 17 -20.51 30.16 -10.51
N PRO A 18 -21.67 30.20 -11.20
CA PRO A 18 -22.92 30.69 -10.62
C PRO A 18 -23.51 29.73 -9.58
N LYS A 19 -24.09 30.31 -8.53
CA LYS A 19 -24.76 29.65 -7.41
C LYS A 19 -26.14 29.11 -7.86
N PRO A 20 -26.48 27.83 -7.63
CA PRO A 20 -27.83 27.34 -7.92
C PRO A 20 -28.85 27.91 -6.93
N THR A 21 -29.81 28.67 -7.45
CA THR A 21 -31.04 29.09 -6.77
C THR A 21 -32.03 27.92 -6.74
N GLY A 22 -32.43 27.49 -5.55
CA GLY A 22 -33.47 26.47 -5.37
C GLY A 22 -34.87 27.00 -5.68
N PRO A 23 -35.80 26.14 -6.11
CA PRO A 23 -37.23 26.46 -6.09
C PRO A 23 -37.91 25.88 -4.86
N THR A 24 -38.55 26.82 -4.16
CA THR A 24 -39.75 26.81 -3.32
C THR A 24 -40.62 25.54 -3.29
N ALA A 25 -41.07 25.25 -2.07
CA ALA A 25 -42.05 24.24 -1.68
C ALA A 25 -43.29 24.17 -2.58
N SER A 26 -43.70 22.94 -2.92
CA SER A 26 -45.04 22.62 -3.40
C SER A 26 -45.60 21.41 -2.67
N GLN A 27 -46.52 21.70 -1.76
CA GLN A 27 -47.83 21.07 -1.59
C GLN A 27 -47.86 19.52 -1.52
N PHE A 28 -47.85 19.01 -0.29
CA PHE A 28 -48.27 17.65 0.04
C PHE A 28 -49.80 17.55 -0.07
N ALA A 29 -50.29 16.83 -1.08
CA ALA A 29 -51.65 16.30 -1.11
C ALA A 29 -51.66 14.91 -0.48
N THR A 30 -52.58 14.69 0.46
CA THR A 30 -52.79 13.43 1.18
C THR A 30 -53.37 12.35 0.24
N PRO A 31 -52.80 11.13 0.21
CA PRO A 31 -53.41 10.01 -0.50
C PRO A 31 -54.64 9.46 0.26
N PRO A 32 -55.65 8.92 -0.44
CA PRO A 32 -56.82 8.29 0.18
C PRO A 32 -56.46 6.97 0.89
N PRO A 33 -57.26 6.56 1.91
CA PRO A 33 -56.97 5.37 2.71
C PRO A 33 -57.08 4.08 1.89
N GLY A 34 -56.01 3.29 1.90
CA GLY A 34 -55.96 1.95 1.33
C GLY A 34 -56.77 0.92 2.15
N PRO A 35 -57.12 -0.24 1.56
CA PRO A 35 -58.01 -1.21 2.16
C PRO A 35 -57.44 -1.87 3.42
N THR A 36 -58.34 -2.09 4.39
CA THR A 36 -58.13 -2.74 5.68
C THR A 36 -57.45 -4.11 5.55
N PRO A 37 -56.32 -4.36 6.23
CA PRO A 37 -55.72 -5.69 6.29
C PRO A 37 -56.58 -6.63 7.16
N THR A 38 -56.89 -7.79 6.60
CA THR A 38 -57.52 -8.94 7.27
C THR A 38 -56.70 -9.37 8.49
N PRO A 39 -57.31 -9.72 9.64
CA PRO A 39 -56.58 -10.09 10.84
C PRO A 39 -55.83 -11.41 10.65
N HIS A 40 -54.51 -11.38 10.80
CA HIS A 40 -53.67 -12.56 10.95
C HIS A 40 -53.83 -13.15 12.37
N PRO A 41 -53.74 -14.48 12.55
CA PRO A 41 -53.85 -15.11 13.86
C PRO A 41 -52.74 -14.65 14.81
N LEU A 42 -53.13 -14.29 16.04
CA LEU A 42 -52.24 -14.02 17.16
C LEU A 42 -51.38 -15.26 17.45
N ALA A 43 -50.12 -15.26 17.00
CA ALA A 43 -49.14 -16.23 17.47
C ALA A 43 -48.69 -15.84 18.89
N SER A 44 -48.76 -16.84 19.78
CA SER A 44 -48.50 -16.78 21.22
C SER A 44 -47.15 -16.17 21.61
N PRO A 45 -47.07 -15.33 22.66
CA PRO A 45 -45.80 -14.79 23.17
C PRO A 45 -45.14 -15.85 24.06
N SER A 46 -44.44 -16.81 23.47
CA SER A 46 -43.74 -17.86 24.21
C SER A 46 -42.47 -18.34 23.52
N ASP A 47 -41.70 -17.43 22.91
CA ASP A 47 -40.29 -17.72 22.60
C ASP A 47 -39.46 -16.44 22.39
N GLN A 48 -39.29 -15.65 23.46
CA GLN A 48 -38.25 -14.61 23.49
C GLN A 48 -36.95 -15.20 24.02
N ARG A 49 -36.33 -16.10 23.25
CA ARG A 49 -34.88 -16.23 23.29
C ARG A 49 -34.32 -15.11 22.43
N ILE A 50 -33.94 -14.02 23.08
CA ILE A 50 -33.14 -12.95 22.48
C ILE A 50 -31.82 -13.59 22.04
N ALA A 51 -31.77 -14.02 20.78
CA ALA A 51 -30.51 -14.28 20.09
C ALA A 51 -29.86 -12.91 19.88
N ILE A 52 -29.01 -12.51 20.84
CA ILE A 52 -28.01 -11.49 20.61
C ILE A 52 -27.20 -12.03 19.42
N ILE A 53 -27.45 -11.49 18.24
CA ILE A 53 -26.61 -11.73 17.08
C ILE A 53 -25.29 -11.05 17.42
N GLN A 54 -24.42 -11.78 18.12
CA GLN A 54 -23.03 -11.43 18.27
C GLN A 54 -22.48 -11.44 16.84
N SER A 55 -22.44 -10.28 16.21
CA SER A 55 -21.62 -10.03 15.05
C SER A 55 -20.17 -10.09 15.52
N THR A 56 -19.68 -11.30 15.81
CA THR A 56 -18.25 -11.55 15.90
C THR A 56 -17.66 -11.14 14.56
N PRO A 57 -16.69 -10.22 14.51
CA PRO A 57 -15.98 -9.94 13.28
C PRO A 57 -15.39 -11.27 12.80
N GLN A 58 -15.93 -11.82 11.71
CA GLN A 58 -15.29 -12.95 11.07
C GLN A 58 -13.92 -12.44 10.60
N PRO A 59 -12.81 -13.07 11.01
CA PRO A 59 -11.54 -12.77 10.38
C PRO A 59 -11.71 -13.08 8.89
N ASN A 60 -11.52 -12.08 8.04
CA ASN A 60 -11.44 -12.28 6.59
C ASN A 60 -10.36 -13.34 6.35
N SER A 61 -10.77 -14.55 5.99
CA SER A 61 -9.90 -15.73 5.90
C SER A 61 -9.08 -15.75 4.60
N ASN A 62 -8.92 -14.60 3.92
CA ASN A 62 -8.08 -14.54 2.75
C ASN A 62 -6.63 -14.58 3.21
N PRO A 63 -5.81 -15.53 2.74
CA PRO A 63 -4.39 -15.55 3.08
C PRO A 63 -3.76 -14.19 2.72
N PRO A 64 -2.82 -13.71 3.54
CA PRO A 64 -2.12 -12.47 3.27
C PRO A 64 -1.48 -12.49 1.86
N PRO A 65 -1.50 -11.35 1.13
CA PRO A 65 -0.96 -11.30 -0.22
C PRO A 65 0.52 -11.65 -0.22
N LYS A 66 0.95 -12.47 -1.17
CA LYS A 66 2.37 -12.78 -1.38
C LYS A 66 2.98 -11.67 -2.25
N PRO A 67 4.17 -11.13 -1.92
CA PRO A 67 4.79 -10.11 -2.76
C PRO A 67 5.16 -10.71 -4.11
N VAL A 68 4.81 -10.02 -5.19
CA VAL A 68 5.20 -10.41 -6.54
C VAL A 68 6.41 -9.57 -6.95
N LEU A 69 7.61 -10.10 -6.69
CA LEU A 69 8.88 -9.45 -6.93
C LEU A 69 9.31 -9.65 -8.40
N TYR A 70 9.81 -8.58 -9.02
CA TYR A 70 10.42 -8.65 -10.35
C TYR A 70 11.60 -7.68 -10.48
N LEU A 71 12.58 -8.06 -11.30
CA LEU A 71 13.70 -7.20 -11.66
C LEU A 71 13.21 -6.09 -12.58
N ALA A 72 13.36 -4.85 -12.15
CA ALA A 72 12.90 -3.68 -12.89
C ALA A 72 14.00 -3.15 -13.82
N THR A 73 15.23 -2.99 -13.34
CA THR A 73 16.34 -2.37 -14.11
C THR A 73 17.69 -2.73 -13.51
N LEU A 74 18.73 -2.75 -14.36
CA LEU A 74 20.13 -2.78 -13.94
C LEU A 74 20.76 -1.39 -14.14
N GLU A 75 21.44 -0.88 -13.12
CA GLU A 75 22.10 0.42 -13.14
C GLU A 75 23.57 0.28 -12.71
N ALA A 76 24.52 0.65 -13.57
CA ALA A 76 25.91 0.77 -13.17
C ALA A 76 26.12 2.03 -12.30
N PHE A 77 26.91 1.91 -11.24
CA PHE A 77 27.31 3.06 -10.43
C PHE A 77 28.68 2.85 -9.79
N SER A 78 29.35 3.96 -9.46
CA SER A 78 30.66 3.92 -8.78
C SER A 78 30.58 4.64 -7.44
N THR A 79 31.17 4.04 -6.41
CA THR A 79 31.30 4.66 -5.09
C THR A 79 32.52 4.10 -4.36
N GLY A 80 33.21 4.93 -3.58
CA GLY A 80 34.39 4.50 -2.83
C GLY A 80 35.51 3.91 -3.71
N GLY A 81 35.66 4.39 -4.95
CA GLY A 81 36.69 3.90 -5.88
C GLY A 81 36.41 2.52 -6.49
N LYS A 82 35.20 1.97 -6.30
CA LYS A 82 34.76 0.69 -6.86
C LYS A 82 33.56 0.89 -7.78
N ASN A 83 33.41 -0.03 -8.73
CA ASN A 83 32.26 -0.11 -9.64
C ASN A 83 31.31 -1.20 -9.19
N TYR A 84 30.02 -0.95 -9.38
CA TYR A 84 28.95 -1.85 -8.99
C TYR A 84 27.86 -1.88 -10.06
N ILE A 85 27.14 -2.99 -10.11
CA ILE A 85 25.88 -3.11 -10.82
C ILE A 85 24.76 -3.22 -9.77
N ARG A 86 23.85 -2.25 -9.78
CA ARG A 86 22.63 -2.23 -8.95
C ARG A 86 21.50 -2.91 -9.70
N LEU A 87 20.92 -3.93 -9.09
CA LEU A 87 19.72 -4.60 -9.56
C LEU A 87 18.54 -4.00 -8.79
N ARG A 88 17.71 -3.22 -9.47
CA ARG A 88 16.51 -2.61 -8.89
C ARG A 88 15.33 -3.54 -9.04
N TYR A 89 14.56 -3.69 -7.98
CA TYR A 89 13.36 -4.51 -7.98
C TYR A 89 12.13 -3.67 -7.66
N ASP A 90 11.00 -4.17 -8.11
CA ASP A 90 9.69 -3.67 -7.72
C ASP A 90 8.81 -4.85 -7.27
N VAL A 91 7.80 -4.52 -6.47
CA VAL A 91 6.75 -5.44 -6.03
C VAL A 91 5.47 -5.04 -6.76
N LEU A 92 5.02 -5.90 -7.68
CA LEU A 92 3.90 -5.60 -8.57
C LEU A 92 2.62 -5.31 -7.79
N ASN A 93 2.33 -6.11 -6.77
CA ASN A 93 1.16 -5.97 -5.91
C ASN A 93 1.41 -5.13 -4.64
N LYS A 94 2.37 -4.19 -4.68
CA LYS A 94 2.68 -3.32 -3.53
C LYS A 94 1.49 -2.55 -2.96
N ALA A 95 0.49 -2.23 -3.80
CA ALA A 95 -0.71 -1.51 -3.37
C ALA A 95 -1.64 -2.35 -2.46
N GLU A 96 -1.44 -3.67 -2.38
CA GLU A 96 -2.20 -4.55 -1.49
C GLU A 96 -1.71 -4.50 -0.04
N TYR A 97 -0.54 -3.90 0.22
CA TYR A 97 0.00 -3.75 1.57
C TYR A 97 -0.49 -2.43 2.19
N PRO A 98 -1.10 -2.46 3.38
CA PRO A 98 -1.60 -1.26 4.03
C PRO A 98 -0.45 -0.34 4.44
N ALA A 99 -0.68 0.98 4.37
CA ALA A 99 0.33 1.98 4.74
C ALA A 99 0.82 1.84 6.19
N ASP A 100 -0.05 1.39 7.10
CA ASP A 100 0.29 1.16 8.51
C ASP A 100 1.39 0.13 8.72
N MET A 101 1.63 -0.78 7.76
CA MET A 101 2.78 -1.69 7.81
C MET A 101 4.11 -0.94 7.68
N PHE A 102 4.12 0.24 7.09
CA PHE A 102 5.33 1.03 6.81
C PHE A 102 5.47 2.26 7.73
N ALA A 103 4.54 2.44 8.67
CA ALA A 103 4.62 3.52 9.64
C ALA A 103 5.91 3.44 10.47
N ALA A 104 6.42 4.60 10.90
CA ALA A 104 7.53 4.67 11.82
C ALA A 104 7.18 3.98 13.14
N ALA A 105 8.09 3.13 13.64
CA ALA A 105 7.86 2.33 14.83
C ALA A 105 8.95 2.56 15.89
N PRO A 106 8.96 3.72 16.58
CA PRO A 106 9.95 4.04 17.61
C PRO A 106 9.90 3.11 18.83
N GLY A 107 8.82 2.36 19.00
CA GLY A 107 8.67 1.33 20.04
C GLY A 107 9.32 -0.02 19.68
N LEU A 108 9.81 -0.20 18.46
CA LEU A 108 10.51 -1.40 18.02
C LEU A 108 12.03 -1.15 17.99
N PRO A 109 12.88 -2.20 18.10
CA PRO A 109 14.33 -2.03 18.01
C PRO A 109 14.77 -1.20 16.78
N PRO A 110 15.80 -0.35 16.92
CA PRO A 110 16.24 0.53 15.84
C PRO A 110 16.83 -0.27 14.67
N CYS A 111 16.86 0.36 13.49
CA CYS A 111 17.63 -0.14 12.36
C CYS A 111 18.93 0.67 12.23
N GLY A 112 20.03 0.12 12.74
CA GLY A 112 21.27 0.88 12.89
C GLY A 112 21.03 2.15 13.70
N ASN A 113 21.33 3.31 13.13
CA ASN A 113 21.10 4.62 13.77
C ASN A 113 19.67 5.15 13.61
N ASN A 114 18.80 4.48 12.84
CA ASN A 114 17.42 4.90 12.68
C ASN A 114 16.55 4.38 13.85
N THR A 115 16.31 5.24 14.83
CA THR A 115 15.47 4.96 16.01
C THR A 115 13.97 4.95 15.71
N SER A 116 13.56 5.45 14.55
CA SER A 116 12.18 5.46 14.08
C SER A 116 12.06 4.71 12.75
N ALA A 117 12.73 3.56 12.67
CA ALA A 117 12.69 2.70 11.50
C ALA A 117 11.26 2.25 11.21
N SER A 118 11.04 1.84 9.95
CA SER A 118 9.76 1.28 9.53
C SER A 118 9.38 0.08 10.39
N ARG A 119 8.09 -0.05 10.67
CA ARG A 119 7.50 -1.27 11.24
C ARG A 119 7.82 -2.50 10.38
N THR A 120 7.81 -2.37 9.05
CA THR A 120 8.13 -3.45 8.12
C THR A 120 9.54 -3.33 7.59
N TRP A 121 10.31 -4.41 7.70
CA TRP A 121 11.61 -4.54 7.05
C TRP A 121 11.49 -5.39 5.79
N VAL A 122 12.31 -5.10 4.79
CA VAL A 122 12.46 -5.92 3.58
C VAL A 122 13.84 -6.54 3.62
N ASP A 123 13.93 -7.86 3.58
CA ASP A 123 15.20 -8.58 3.50
C ASP A 123 15.29 -9.34 2.18
N PHE A 124 16.41 -9.21 1.47
CA PHE A 124 16.73 -10.00 0.29
C PHE A 124 17.46 -11.27 0.69
N PHE A 125 17.12 -12.36 0.01
CA PHE A 125 17.74 -13.67 0.16
C PHE A 125 18.06 -14.26 -1.22
N ASP A 126 19.10 -15.07 -1.29
CA ASP A 126 19.31 -15.97 -2.43
C ASP A 126 18.39 -17.20 -2.34
N GLU A 127 18.37 -18.03 -3.38
CA GLU A 127 17.54 -19.25 -3.45
C GLU A 127 17.84 -20.27 -2.34
N THR A 128 19.04 -20.21 -1.75
CA THR A 128 19.46 -21.09 -0.63
C THR A 128 18.95 -20.58 0.72
N GLY A 129 18.40 -19.37 0.78
CA GLY A 129 17.91 -18.73 1.99
C GLY A 129 18.98 -17.95 2.75
N LYS A 130 20.15 -17.69 2.14
CA LYS A 130 21.16 -16.81 2.73
C LYS A 130 20.78 -15.35 2.49
N ARG A 131 20.74 -14.58 3.58
CA ARG A 131 20.43 -13.15 3.54
C ARG A 131 21.52 -12.38 2.80
N LEU A 132 21.12 -11.55 1.86
CA LEU A 132 22.01 -10.75 1.00
C LEU A 132 22.06 -9.30 1.46
N TYR A 133 20.90 -8.69 1.71
CA TYR A 133 20.78 -7.28 2.04
C TYR A 133 19.42 -7.00 2.71
N GLY A 134 19.20 -5.80 3.23
CA GLY A 134 17.87 -5.41 3.72
C GLY A 134 17.65 -3.91 3.83
N PHE A 135 16.36 -3.54 3.81
CA PHE A 135 15.85 -2.18 3.91
C PHE A 135 14.92 -2.07 5.11
N CYS A 136 15.08 -0.97 5.83
CA CYS A 136 14.29 -0.66 7.03
C CYS A 136 13.80 0.81 7.06
N ALA A 137 14.17 1.58 6.03
CA ALA A 137 13.78 2.97 5.84
C ALA A 137 12.73 3.07 4.71
N LEU A 138 11.59 2.42 4.94
CA LEU A 138 10.45 2.37 4.01
C LEU A 138 9.27 3.04 4.73
N SER A 139 8.71 4.09 4.15
CA SER A 139 7.68 4.89 4.84
C SER A 139 6.27 4.65 4.30
N LYS A 140 6.16 3.99 3.15
CA LYS A 140 4.90 3.73 2.46
C LYS A 140 5.04 2.57 1.47
N PRO A 141 3.92 1.96 1.02
CA PRO A 141 3.96 0.82 0.11
C PRO A 141 4.67 1.12 -1.21
N GLU A 142 4.62 2.36 -1.70
CA GLU A 142 5.31 2.77 -2.93
C GLU A 142 6.83 2.68 -2.82
N ASP A 143 7.40 2.68 -1.61
CA ASP A 143 8.85 2.52 -1.46
C ASP A 143 9.32 1.09 -1.77
N LEU A 144 8.41 0.11 -1.89
CA LEU A 144 8.72 -1.23 -2.41
C LEU A 144 9.16 -1.23 -3.88
N SER A 145 8.99 -0.12 -4.61
CA SER A 145 9.54 0.05 -5.97
C SER A 145 10.95 0.65 -5.99
N LYS A 146 11.56 0.86 -4.81
CA LYS A 146 12.86 1.52 -4.64
C LYS A 146 13.91 0.61 -4.01
N ILE A 147 13.59 -0.67 -3.85
CA ILE A 147 14.47 -1.67 -3.25
C ILE A 147 15.46 -2.20 -4.29
N TRP A 148 16.63 -2.61 -3.82
CA TRP A 148 17.72 -3.03 -4.70
C TRP A 148 18.77 -3.86 -3.96
N ILE A 149 19.55 -4.60 -4.72
CA ILE A 149 20.81 -5.20 -4.29
C ILE A 149 21.90 -4.78 -5.27
N ALA A 150 23.15 -4.77 -4.82
CA ALA A 150 24.27 -4.42 -5.68
C ALA A 150 25.41 -5.41 -5.53
N TYR A 151 26.07 -5.65 -6.65
CA TYR A 151 27.25 -6.51 -6.72
C TYR A 151 28.40 -5.69 -7.28
N GLU A 152 29.60 -5.89 -6.74
CA GLU A 152 30.81 -5.31 -7.32
C GLU A 152 31.00 -5.86 -8.74
N GLU A 153 31.45 -5.01 -9.66
CA GLU A 153 31.68 -5.40 -11.05
C GLU A 153 32.60 -6.65 -11.12
N GLY A 154 32.21 -7.65 -11.91
CA GLY A 154 32.89 -8.94 -12.01
C GLY A 154 32.43 -10.01 -11.00
N THR A 155 31.59 -9.65 -10.01
CA THR A 155 30.94 -10.64 -9.13
C THR A 155 29.72 -11.24 -9.82
N ILE A 156 29.62 -12.57 -9.85
CA ILE A 156 28.46 -13.28 -10.40
C ILE A 156 27.33 -13.29 -9.34
N PRO A 157 26.16 -12.69 -9.60
CA PRO A 157 25.02 -12.77 -8.69
C PRO A 157 24.43 -14.20 -8.66
N PRO A 158 23.69 -14.57 -7.61
CA PRO A 158 22.89 -15.80 -7.62
C PRO A 158 21.88 -15.76 -8.78
N SER A 159 21.44 -16.91 -9.29
CA SER A 159 20.47 -16.93 -10.40
C SER A 159 19.13 -16.30 -10.02
N TYR A 160 18.73 -16.45 -8.75
CA TYR A 160 17.46 -15.95 -8.26
C TYR A 160 17.60 -15.29 -6.89
N VAL A 161 16.70 -14.35 -6.62
CA VAL A 161 16.52 -13.79 -5.28
C VAL A 161 15.04 -13.77 -4.91
N TYR A 162 14.75 -13.74 -3.61
CA TYR A 162 13.43 -13.42 -3.10
C TYR A 162 13.53 -12.39 -1.98
N ILE A 163 12.40 -11.79 -1.63
CA ILE A 163 12.28 -10.93 -0.45
C ILE A 163 11.39 -11.54 0.62
N GLU A 164 11.68 -11.22 1.87
CA GLU A 164 10.71 -11.30 2.97
C GLU A 164 10.34 -9.89 3.42
N LEU A 165 9.05 -9.56 3.39
CA LEU A 165 8.52 -8.46 4.19
C LEU A 165 8.30 -8.98 5.60
N ASN A 166 8.96 -8.39 6.59
CA ASN A 166 8.82 -8.73 7.99
C ASN A 166 8.08 -7.60 8.70
N ASP A 167 6.79 -7.78 8.97
CA ASP A 167 6.03 -6.91 9.87
C ASP A 167 6.41 -7.24 11.30
N ARG A 168 7.26 -6.39 11.88
CA ARG A 168 7.87 -6.61 13.18
C ARG A 168 6.91 -6.39 14.35
N GLN A 169 5.78 -5.73 14.13
CA GLN A 169 4.78 -5.51 15.17
C GLN A 169 3.86 -6.72 15.32
N THR A 170 3.47 -7.35 14.21
CA THR A 170 2.62 -8.55 14.22
C THR A 170 3.41 -9.84 14.17
N ASN A 171 4.73 -9.74 13.94
CA ASN A 171 5.62 -10.88 13.68
C ASN A 171 5.16 -11.72 12.46
N THR A 172 4.60 -11.06 11.45
CA THR A 172 4.12 -11.70 10.22
C THR A 172 5.14 -11.54 9.11
N LYS A 173 5.41 -12.63 8.39
CA LYS A 173 6.33 -12.64 7.26
C LYS A 173 5.61 -12.92 5.95
N TYR A 174 5.96 -12.17 4.92
CA TYR A 174 5.43 -12.29 3.57
C TYR A 174 6.58 -12.58 2.61
N LYS A 175 6.66 -13.82 2.15
CA LYS A 175 7.72 -14.29 1.22
C LYS A 175 7.26 -14.17 -0.23
N SER A 176 8.11 -13.58 -1.07
CA SER A 176 7.83 -13.41 -2.50
C SER A 176 8.05 -14.69 -3.32
N ASN A 177 7.71 -14.62 -4.61
CA ASN A 177 8.30 -15.51 -5.62
C ASN A 177 9.82 -15.32 -5.72
N LEU A 178 10.49 -16.25 -6.40
CA LEU A 178 11.84 -16.06 -6.91
C LEU A 178 11.78 -15.11 -8.11
N ALA A 179 12.69 -14.14 -8.14
CA ALA A 179 12.90 -13.20 -9.23
C ALA A 179 14.31 -13.38 -9.80
N ASP A 180 14.43 -13.30 -11.11
CA ASP A 180 15.71 -13.36 -11.81
C ASP A 180 16.62 -12.20 -11.41
N THR A 181 17.93 -12.44 -11.46
CA THR A 181 18.96 -11.40 -11.29
C THR A 181 19.52 -10.88 -12.61
N THR A 182 19.01 -11.40 -13.72
CA THR A 182 19.39 -11.04 -15.10
C THR A 182 18.15 -10.58 -15.87
N LEU A 183 18.31 -9.56 -16.72
CA LEU A 183 17.29 -9.18 -17.70
C LEU A 183 17.44 -9.97 -19.01
#